data_AF-A0AB34DS53-F1
#
_entry.id   AF-A0AB34DS53-F1
#
_cell.length_a   1.000
_cell.length_b   1.000
_cell.length_c   1.000
_cell.angle_alpha   90.00
_cell.angle_beta   90.00
_cell.angle_gamma   90.00
#
_symmetry.space_group_name_H-M   'P 1'
#
loop_
_entity.id
_entity.type
_entity.pdbx_description
1 polymer ?
#
loop_
_entity_poly.entity_id
_entity_poly.type
_entity_poly.pdbx_seq_one_letter_code
_entity_poly.pdbx_strand_id
1 'polypeptide(L)' 'MIVSKHPDGGYCVMNGASVVAGPFETNSDAWRALDRITGDPINPAEKKSEWIASKIIGGAA' A
#
# COMPACT_ATOMS: atom_id res chain seq x y z
N MET A 1 -2.11 3.65 4.24
CA MET A 1 -3.42 3.04 3.89
C MET A 1 -3.18 1.62 3.44
N ILE A 2 -4.06 0.69 3.79
CA ILE A 2 -3.97 -0.73 3.40
C ILE A 2 -5.33 -1.25 2.94
N VAL A 3 -5.35 -2.25 2.06
CA VAL A 3 -6.56 -3.01 1.73
C VAL A 3 -6.63 -4.24 2.64
N SER A 4 -7.74 -4.40 3.35
CA SER A 4 -7.99 -5.56 4.21
C SER A 4 -9.30 -6.23 3.84
N LYS A 5 -9.33 -7.56 3.88
CA LYS A 5 -10.54 -8.36 3.68
C LYS A 5 -11.35 -8.35 4.97
N HIS A 6 -12.59 -7.91 4.88
CA HIS A 6 -13.56 -7.95 5.98
C HIS A 6 -14.03 -9.39 6.21
N PRO A 7 -14.32 -9.80 7.46
CA PRO A 7 -14.88 -11.12 7.76
C PRO A 7 -16.18 -11.43 7.01
N ASP A 8 -16.96 -10.41 6.66
CA ASP A 8 -18.21 -10.52 5.86
C ASP A 8 -17.97 -10.80 4.37
N GLY A 9 -16.72 -10.96 3.93
CA GLY A 9 -16.35 -11.37 2.58
C GLY A 9 -15.95 -10.21 1.64
N GLY A 10 -16.27 -8.97 1.99
CA GLY A 10 -15.89 -7.78 1.23
C GLY A 10 -14.46 -7.31 1.50
N TYR A 11 -13.98 -6.35 0.71
CA TYR A 11 -12.69 -5.67 0.86
C TYR A 11 -12.92 -4.23 1.26
N CYS A 12 -12.07 -3.71 2.15
CA CYS A 12 -12.14 -2.33 2.58
C CYS A 12 -10.75 -1.72 2.62
N VAL A 13 -10.69 -0.42 2.37
CA VAL A 13 -9.48 0.38 2.51
C VAL A 13 -9.48 0.93 3.93
N MET A 14 -8.42 0.63 4.68
CA MET A 14 -8.21 1.08 6.04
C MET A 14 -7.07 2.10 6.10
N ASN A 15 -7.27 3.14 6.91
CA ASN A 15 -6.23 4.08 7.32
C ASN A 15 -6.06 3.99 8.84
N GLY A 16 -5.06 3.24 9.29
CA GLY A 16 -4.92 2.90 10.71
C GLY A 16 -6.09 2.06 11.19
N ALA A 17 -6.80 2.53 12.20
CA ALA A 17 -8.00 1.87 12.75
C ALA A 17 -9.32 2.27 12.06
N SER A 18 -9.27 3.20 11.10
CA SER A 18 -10.47 3.75 10.44
C SER A 18 -10.66 3.19 9.05
N VAL A 19 -11.88 2.78 8.72
CA VAL A 19 -12.26 2.43 7.35
C VAL A 19 -12.48 3.73 6.56
N VAL A 20 -11.79 3.87 5.43
CA VAL A 20 -11.84 5.06 4.59
C VAL A 20 -12.56 4.82 3.26
N ALA A 21 -12.66 3.56 2.81
CA ALA A 21 -13.47 3.19 1.65
C ALA A 21 -13.90 1.72 1.70
N GLY A 22 -15.08 1.42 1.14
CA GLY A 22 -15.68 0.08 1.09
C GLY A 22 -16.98 -0.02 1.91
N PRO A 23 -17.54 -1.23 2.05
CA PRO A 23 -17.04 -2.51 1.55
C PRO A 23 -17.18 -2.65 0.03
N PHE A 24 -16.14 -3.20 -0.61
CA PHE A 24 -16.10 -3.56 -2.03
C PHE A 24 -16.24 -5.07 -2.17
N GLU A 25 -16.89 -5.53 -3.24
CA GLU A 25 -17.07 -6.96 -3.50
C GLU A 25 -15.76 -7.62 -3.96
N THR A 26 -14.93 -6.89 -4.71
CA THR A 26 -13.66 -7.40 -5.25
C THR A 26 -12.44 -6.71 -4.66
N ASN A 27 -11.33 -7.47 -4.58
CA ASN A 27 -10.05 -6.93 -4.16
C ASN A 27 -9.57 -5.82 -5.10
N SER A 28 -9.85 -5.96 -6.39
CA SER A 28 -9.49 -5.00 -7.44
C SER A 28 -10.15 -3.63 -7.24
N ASP A 29 -11.43 -3.60 -6.85
CA ASP A 29 -12.14 -2.35 -6.56
C ASP A 29 -11.56 -1.64 -5.32
N ALA A 30 -11.20 -2.39 -4.28
CA ALA A 30 -10.56 -1.83 -3.10
C ALA A 30 -9.16 -1.28 -3.38
N TRP A 31 -8.35 -1.93 -4.21
CA TRP A 31 -7.06 -1.39 -4.65
C TRP A 31 -7.21 -0.15 -5.52
N ARG A 32 -8.21 -0.11 -6.42
CA ARG A 32 -8.50 1.09 -7.20
C ARG A 32 -8.95 2.26 -6.33
N ALA A 33 -9.75 1.99 -5.31
CA ALA A 33 -10.14 3.00 -4.33
C ALA A 33 -8.91 3.49 -3.55
N LEU A 34 -8.06 2.57 -3.08
CA LEU A 34 -6.81 2.93 -2.42
C LEU A 34 -5.94 3.79 -3.33
N ASP A 35 -5.72 3.39 -4.58
CA ASP A 35 -4.91 4.11 -5.57
C ASP A 35 -5.43 5.53 -5.84
N ARG A 36 -6.76 5.71 -5.96
CA ARG A 36 -7.37 7.04 -6.09
C ARG A 36 -7.19 7.91 -4.84
N ILE A 37 -7.27 7.31 -3.65
CA ILE A 37 -7.12 8.03 -2.38
C ILE A 37 -5.65 8.38 -2.13
N THR A 38 -4.74 7.46 -2.48
CA THR A 38 -3.30 7.62 -2.35
C THR A 38 -2.67 8.28 -3.56
N GLY A 39 -3.47 8.80 -4.51
CA GLY A 39 -3.08 9.27 -5.85
C GLY A 39 -2.07 10.42 -5.91
N ASP A 40 -1.30 10.65 -4.85
CA ASP A 40 -0.01 11.30 -4.92
C ASP A 40 1.02 10.30 -5.45
N PRO A 41 1.86 10.66 -6.44
CA PRO A 41 2.87 9.79 -6.98
C PRO A 41 3.97 9.55 -5.93
N ILE A 42 3.75 8.65 -4.98
CA ILE A 42 4.85 8.02 -4.24
C ILE A 42 5.55 7.11 -5.23
N ASN A 43 6.45 7.75 -5.96
CA ASN A 43 7.29 7.20 -6.99
C ASN A 43 7.93 5.89 -6.44
N PRO A 44 7.68 4.72 -7.06
CA PRO A 44 8.22 3.45 -6.58
C PRO A 44 9.77 3.39 -6.60
N ALA A 45 10.42 4.42 -7.17
CA ALA A 45 11.85 4.63 -7.15
C ALA A 45 12.43 4.91 -5.75
N GLU A 46 11.71 5.60 -4.86
CA GLU A 46 12.28 5.97 -3.55
C GLU A 46 12.37 4.79 -2.59
N LYS A 47 11.45 3.80 -2.69
CA LYS A 47 11.48 2.60 -1.84
C LYS A 47 12.51 1.56 -2.27
N LYS A 48 13.06 1.67 -3.49
CA LYS A 48 14.13 0.77 -3.96
C LYS A 48 15.54 1.27 -3.65
N SER A 49 15.73 2.53 -3.28
CA SER A 49 17.06 3.05 -2.94
C SER A 49 17.54 2.56 -1.58
N GLU A 50 16.65 2.34 -0.62
CA GLU A 50 17.03 1.96 0.75
C GLU A 50 17.58 0.52 0.85
N TRP A 51 17.04 -0.45 0.10
CA TRP A 51 17.57 -1.83 0.13
C TRP A 51 18.89 -1.98 -0.62
N ILE A 52 19.17 -1.14 -1.64
CA ILE A 52 20.43 -1.17 -2.39
C ILE A 52 21.53 -0.40 -1.63
N ALA A 53 21.22 0.74 -1.00
CA ALA A 53 22.19 1.52 -0.24
C ALA A 53 22.79 0.72 0.93
N SER A 54 21.98 -0.10 1.61
CA SER A 54 22.46 -0.95 2.71
C SER A 54 23.39 -2.09 2.26
N LYS A 55 23.37 -2.48 0.98
CA LYS A 55 24.23 -3.56 0.46
C LYS A 55 25.56 -3.04 -0.11
N ILE A 56 25.61 -1.79 -0.58
CA ILE A 56 26.81 -1.21 -1.21
C ILE A 56 27.75 -0.56 -0.18
N ILE A 57 27.24 0.02 0.91
CA ILE A 57 28.08 0.77 1.87
C ILE A 57 28.71 -0.15 2.94
N GLY A 58 28.27 -1.41 3.06
CA GLY A 58 28.79 -2.37 4.05
C GLY A 58 29.97 -3.24 3.58
N GLY A 59 30.51 -3.02 2.38
CA GLY A 59 31.47 -3.97 1.78
C GLY A 59 32.46 -3.35 0.81
N ALA A 60 33.38 -2.53 1.33
CA ALA A 60 34.74 -2.39 0.81
C ALA A 60 35.59 -1.69 1.89
N ALA A 61 36.07 -2.48 2.84
CA ALA A 61 37.32 -2.22 3.54
C ALA A 61 38.50 -2.63 2.65
#